data_AF-A0A3P7F4J9-F1
#
_entry.id   AF-A0A3P7F4J9-F1
#
_cell.length_a   1.000
_cell.length_b   1.000
_cell.length_c   1.000
_cell.angle_alpha   90.00
_cell.angle_beta   90.00
_cell.angle_gamma   90.00
#
_symmetry.space_group_name_H-M   'P 1'
#
loop_
_entity.id
_entity.type
_entity.pdbx_description
1 polymer ?
#
loop_
_entity_poly.entity_id
_entity_poly.type
_entity_poly.pdbx_seq_one_letter_code
_entity_poly.pdbx_strand_id
1 'polypeptide(L)'
;MDAFHQAVTYSKDAANQFASGRNRRSNEPEQYPGGFRYVQFEPVLSDCECPETNDRDCKQKDTVPSNNYSVCICNYDRQDSSAWPCFNSTTWVKSICPDCNDIGYCNVPEANGSIHFPCVCQTYGKYCLLRPERLKRIWEFRGKAIPDKASPFRADFLEQLKQLGYENMTDEVAITIKTKERLVLTMAGLPVHRRIALSYGKSEFIHMCSFNGQQCDIISDFKLHVDPAFGNCYTFNANRKNPLVSSRAGPSYGLRLMVFVNATDYLPTTEATGVRIAIHGHDEYPFPDTFGYSAPTGAVSSFGLSMRKVNRLSQPYGDCVPSDRPLPENYIYRNYKYEPEGCYKSCYQSQIYQMCGCADPRYPVQNSSIRRCNGLDALSSNCLIREGIRFTRSHSCRCNHPCQQDVYTTTYSAAKWPSGSFRVGQCENDLEKCINYYRFAFFPASKTRFFPYGILERFEKLLEALHSLLQFGLLGPEVEGRMEGSNHAAMIEIYYEQMSYEKLTESVSYLVVNLISDIGGQAGLWLGASVITLLEVIIFVFRILTIYCRRNRDANKSKLTNGFTNANQLDSNGIKPNDSSCAIDTSVVFEVNRSDEPNSENGDQDDQNANYHNDNKINSLNENHYEVS
;
A
#
# COMPACT_ATOMS: atom_id res chain seq x y z
N MET A 1 5.64 6.07 -23.80
CA MET A 1 7.02 6.18 -23.30
C MET A 1 7.59 7.59 -23.46
N ASP A 2 7.40 8.27 -24.59
CA ASP A 2 7.90 9.64 -24.76
C ASP A 2 7.26 10.66 -23.81
N ALA A 3 5.94 10.57 -23.58
CA ALA A 3 5.25 11.37 -22.54
C ALA A 3 5.84 11.11 -21.13
N PHE A 4 6.29 9.89 -20.86
CA PHE A 4 6.98 9.54 -19.62
C PHE A 4 8.40 10.11 -19.57
N HIS A 5 9.18 10.01 -20.65
CA HIS A 5 10.49 10.65 -20.74
C HIS A 5 10.39 12.17 -20.56
N GLN A 6 9.34 12.79 -21.12
CA GLN A 6 9.01 14.18 -20.93
C GLN A 6 8.76 14.47 -19.44
N ALA A 7 7.81 13.78 -18.82
CA ALA A 7 7.49 13.93 -17.40
C ALA A 7 8.74 13.75 -16.51
N VAL A 8 9.52 12.67 -16.67
CA VAL A 8 10.72 12.41 -15.88
C VAL A 8 11.76 13.52 -16.01
N THR A 9 11.83 14.17 -17.18
CA THR A 9 12.69 15.34 -17.38
C THR A 9 12.20 16.52 -16.53
N TYR A 10 10.90 16.84 -16.53
CA TYR A 10 10.32 17.87 -15.64
C TYR A 10 10.49 17.58 -14.14
N SER A 11 10.55 16.31 -13.74
CA SER A 11 10.76 15.97 -12.33
C SER A 11 12.22 16.11 -11.87
N LYS A 12 13.21 15.95 -12.78
CA LYS A 12 14.60 16.27 -12.47
C LYS A 12 14.74 17.72 -12.00
N ASP A 13 13.97 18.60 -12.61
CA ASP A 13 13.91 20.04 -12.37
C ASP A 13 13.28 20.40 -11.00
N ALA A 14 12.16 19.75 -10.66
CA ALA A 14 11.46 19.96 -9.39
C ALA A 14 12.25 19.44 -8.16
N ALA A 15 12.99 18.33 -8.31
CA ALA A 15 13.82 17.77 -7.25
C ALA A 15 14.99 18.71 -6.86
N ASN A 16 15.58 19.40 -7.85
CA ASN A 16 16.65 20.37 -7.64
C ASN A 16 16.17 21.63 -6.88
N GLN A 17 14.91 22.04 -7.07
CA GLN A 17 14.30 23.14 -6.30
C GLN A 17 14.08 22.76 -4.82
N PHE A 18 13.63 21.53 -4.54
CA PHE A 18 13.48 21.05 -3.16
C PHE A 18 14.80 20.90 -2.40
N ALA A 19 15.88 20.50 -3.09
CA ALA A 19 17.22 20.41 -2.51
C ALA A 19 17.79 21.78 -2.11
N SER A 20 17.47 22.84 -2.86
CA SER A 20 17.93 24.21 -2.55
C SER A 20 17.25 24.85 -1.34
N GLY A 21 16.08 24.34 -0.92
CA GLY A 21 15.29 24.87 0.20
C GLY A 21 15.65 24.33 1.59
N ARG A 22 16.48 23.28 1.67
CA ARG A 22 16.92 22.66 2.94
C ARG A 22 18.40 22.28 2.89
N ASN A 23 19.28 23.26 3.06
CA ASN A 23 20.47 23.19 3.93
C ASN A 23 21.47 24.30 3.58
N ARG A 24 21.46 25.37 4.39
CA ARG A 24 22.69 26.08 4.74
C ARG A 24 23.38 25.26 5.83
N ARG A 25 24.36 24.44 5.43
CA ARG A 25 25.56 23.97 6.15
C ARG A 25 25.87 22.49 5.85
N SER A 26 27.15 22.26 5.62
CA SER A 26 27.93 21.02 5.45
C SER A 26 27.78 20.20 4.16
N ASN A 27 28.85 20.33 3.36
CA ASN A 27 29.60 19.36 2.54
C ASN A 27 28.88 18.28 1.71
N GLU A 28 28.96 18.50 0.39
CA GLU A 28 28.92 17.60 -0.77
C GLU A 28 27.86 16.49 -0.82
N PRO A 29 26.81 16.67 -1.66
CA PRO A 29 26.16 15.55 -2.32
C PRO A 29 26.90 15.19 -3.62
N GLU A 30 27.19 13.89 -3.81
CA GLU A 30 27.66 13.33 -5.09
C GLU A 30 26.78 13.80 -6.26
N GLN A 31 27.38 14.65 -7.09
CA GLN A 31 26.74 15.29 -8.22
C GLN A 31 26.90 14.38 -9.44
N TYR A 32 25.83 13.67 -9.83
CA TYR A 32 25.78 13.06 -11.16
C TYR A 32 25.81 14.19 -12.22
N PRO A 33 26.69 14.11 -13.24
CA PRO A 33 26.86 15.19 -14.22
C PRO A 33 25.65 15.21 -15.17
N GLY A 34 24.85 16.28 -15.15
CA GLY A 34 23.70 16.45 -16.06
C GLY A 34 22.42 17.05 -15.46
N GLY A 35 22.49 17.74 -14.31
CA GLY A 35 21.33 18.35 -13.66
C GLY A 35 21.00 19.74 -14.21
N PHE A 36 20.37 19.82 -15.38
CA PHE A 36 19.66 21.04 -15.80
C PHE A 36 18.43 21.27 -14.91
N ARG A 37 18.04 22.53 -14.71
CA ARG A 37 16.90 22.95 -13.85
C ARG A 37 15.59 23.11 -14.62
N TYR A 38 15.61 23.25 -15.95
CA TYR A 38 14.41 23.24 -16.82
C TYR A 38 14.81 23.16 -18.30
N VAL A 39 14.97 21.96 -18.89
CA VAL A 39 15.24 21.89 -20.35
C VAL A 39 13.96 22.25 -21.12
N GLN A 40 13.82 23.53 -21.44
CA GLN A 40 12.71 24.09 -22.23
C GLN A 40 12.79 23.64 -23.69
N PHE A 41 14.00 23.70 -24.23
CA PHE A 41 14.30 23.52 -25.64
C PHE A 41 14.98 22.18 -25.90
N GLU A 42 14.41 21.37 -26.79
CA GLU A 42 14.99 20.08 -27.18
C GLU A 42 15.14 19.95 -28.70
N PRO A 43 16.24 19.37 -29.20
CA PRO A 43 16.39 19.13 -30.62
C PRO A 43 15.51 17.95 -31.03
N VAL A 44 14.67 18.16 -32.05
CA VAL A 44 13.76 17.14 -32.59
C VAL A 44 13.89 17.06 -34.11
N LEU A 45 13.65 15.88 -34.65
CA LEU A 45 13.58 15.63 -36.08
C LEU A 45 12.19 15.97 -36.61
N SER A 46 12.11 16.67 -37.73
CA SER A 46 10.87 16.92 -38.47
C SER A 46 11.06 16.69 -39.96
N ASP A 47 9.94 16.47 -40.65
CA ASP A 47 9.87 16.72 -42.08
C ASP A 47 9.83 18.23 -42.32
N CYS A 48 10.58 18.69 -43.31
CA CYS A 48 10.73 20.11 -43.59
C CYS A 48 10.84 20.38 -45.08
N GLU A 49 10.36 21.56 -45.44
CA GLU A 49 10.60 22.17 -46.74
C GLU A 49 11.66 23.26 -46.57
N CYS A 50 12.89 22.94 -46.97
CA CYS A 50 14.05 23.84 -46.89
C CYS A 50 14.27 24.55 -48.23
N PRO A 51 14.60 25.86 -48.24
CA PRO A 51 15.07 26.55 -49.44
C PRO A 51 16.39 25.94 -49.95
N GLU A 52 16.72 26.14 -51.24
CA GLU A 52 17.96 25.61 -51.85
C GLU A 52 19.25 26.13 -51.18
N THR A 53 19.19 27.26 -50.48
CA THR A 53 20.30 27.80 -49.70
C THR A 53 20.26 27.26 -48.26
N ASN A 54 21.30 26.54 -47.85
CA ASN A 54 21.43 25.89 -46.53
C ASN A 54 21.46 26.85 -45.32
N ASP A 55 21.54 28.16 -45.56
CA ASP A 55 21.69 29.19 -44.53
C ASP A 55 20.35 29.74 -44.00
N ARG A 56 19.21 29.24 -44.52
CA ARG A 56 17.86 29.73 -44.17
C ARG A 56 17.06 28.71 -43.37
N ASP A 57 16.14 29.23 -42.58
CA ASP A 57 15.18 28.42 -41.80
C ASP A 57 14.28 27.60 -42.73
N CYS A 58 14.07 26.34 -42.35
CA CYS A 58 13.17 25.44 -43.05
C CYS A 58 11.74 25.51 -42.48
N LYS A 59 10.73 25.30 -43.33
CA LYS A 59 9.34 25.21 -42.88
C LYS A 59 9.02 23.80 -42.41
N GLN A 60 8.67 23.70 -41.12
CA GLN A 60 8.34 22.44 -40.43
C GLN A 60 6.99 21.85 -40.88
N LYS A 61 6.93 20.51 -40.98
CA LYS A 61 5.72 19.71 -41.21
C LYS A 61 5.66 18.54 -40.21
N ASP A 62 4.44 18.23 -39.74
CA ASP A 62 4.19 17.13 -38.79
C ASP A 62 4.13 15.74 -39.49
N THR A 63 4.44 15.66 -40.78
CA THR A 63 4.42 14.45 -41.60
C THR A 63 5.69 13.62 -41.46
N VAL A 64 5.63 12.36 -41.91
CA VAL A 64 6.83 11.52 -42.03
C VAL A 64 7.62 11.99 -43.26
N PRO A 65 8.94 12.24 -43.14
CA PRO A 65 9.76 12.64 -44.27
C PRO A 65 9.74 11.56 -45.36
N SER A 66 9.48 11.99 -46.60
CA SER A 66 9.45 11.08 -47.75
C SER A 66 10.85 10.55 -48.07
N ASN A 67 11.88 11.38 -47.87
CA ASN A 67 13.25 11.10 -48.26
C ASN A 67 14.22 11.61 -47.16
N ASN A 68 15.46 11.10 -47.11
CA ASN A 68 16.46 11.57 -46.14
C ASN A 68 16.82 13.06 -46.27
N TYR A 69 16.55 13.67 -47.43
CA TYR A 69 16.88 15.07 -47.70
C TYR A 69 15.84 16.07 -47.19
N SER A 70 14.59 15.65 -46.93
CA SER A 70 13.57 16.54 -46.35
C SER A 70 13.63 16.58 -44.81
N VAL A 71 14.63 15.94 -44.22
CA VAL A 71 14.80 15.82 -42.77
C VAL A 71 15.52 17.04 -42.23
N CYS A 72 14.88 17.72 -41.29
CA CYS A 72 15.44 18.84 -40.54
C CYS A 72 15.51 18.51 -39.05
N ILE A 73 16.37 19.22 -38.33
CA ILE A 73 16.35 19.29 -36.88
C ILE A 73 15.79 20.66 -36.50
N CYS A 74 14.77 20.62 -35.66
CA CYS A 74 14.07 21.78 -35.12
C CYS A 74 14.36 21.94 -33.64
N ASN A 75 14.33 23.18 -33.17
CA ASN A 75 14.22 23.44 -31.74
C ASN A 75 12.76 23.29 -31.32
N TYR A 76 12.47 22.33 -30.45
CA TYR A 76 11.14 22.11 -29.89
C TYR A 76 11.03 22.80 -28.54
N ASP A 77 10.13 23.77 -28.45
CA ASP A 77 9.75 24.38 -27.18
C ASP A 77 8.69 23.50 -26.50
N ARG A 78 9.01 23.04 -25.30
CA ARG A 78 8.12 22.18 -24.52
C ARG A 78 6.99 22.93 -23.84
N GLN A 79 7.06 24.25 -23.73
CA GLN A 79 6.04 25.06 -23.05
C GLN A 79 4.81 25.27 -23.94
N ASP A 80 5.02 25.59 -25.21
CA ASP A 80 3.96 25.87 -26.18
C ASP A 80 3.84 24.79 -27.28
N SER A 81 4.69 23.75 -27.22
CA SER A 81 4.76 22.65 -28.20
C SER A 81 5.13 23.11 -29.62
N SER A 82 5.72 24.30 -29.78
CA SER A 82 6.20 24.82 -31.05
C SER A 82 7.53 24.19 -31.46
N ALA A 83 7.77 24.09 -32.77
CA ALA A 83 8.98 23.51 -33.34
C ALA A 83 9.64 24.52 -34.28
N TRP A 84 10.42 25.43 -33.70
CA TRP A 84 11.09 26.52 -34.43
C TRP A 84 12.29 27.07 -33.62
N PRO A 85 13.40 27.47 -34.26
CA PRO A 85 13.71 27.39 -35.69
C PRO A 85 14.14 25.98 -36.13
N CYS A 86 14.01 25.70 -37.43
CA CYS A 86 14.35 24.41 -38.04
C CYS A 86 15.40 24.58 -39.13
N PHE A 87 16.37 23.67 -39.18
CA PHE A 87 17.40 23.66 -40.23
C PHE A 87 17.64 22.25 -40.74
N ASN A 88 18.15 22.12 -41.97
CA ASN A 88 18.47 20.84 -42.58
C ASN A 88 19.35 19.99 -41.65
N SER A 89 19.05 18.70 -41.49
CA SER A 89 19.78 17.80 -40.58
C SER A 89 21.30 17.76 -40.83
N THR A 90 21.74 18.03 -42.06
CA THR A 90 23.16 18.07 -42.46
C THR A 90 23.95 19.27 -41.90
N THR A 91 23.27 20.35 -41.50
CA THR A 91 23.93 21.54 -40.95
C THR A 91 24.24 21.41 -39.45
N TRP A 92 23.76 20.34 -38.82
CA TRP A 92 23.93 20.11 -37.39
C TRP A 92 25.16 19.24 -37.11
N VAL A 93 26.03 19.71 -36.23
CA VAL A 93 27.27 19.04 -35.86
C VAL A 93 27.21 18.62 -34.39
N LYS A 94 27.62 17.39 -34.11
CA LYS A 94 27.75 16.90 -32.73
C LYS A 94 28.99 17.53 -32.11
N SER A 95 28.82 18.22 -30.99
CA SER A 95 29.91 18.85 -30.26
C SER A 95 29.79 18.59 -28.76
N ILE A 96 30.83 18.95 -28.02
CA ILE A 96 30.84 18.91 -26.56
C ILE A 96 30.82 20.36 -26.07
N CYS A 97 29.83 20.69 -25.25
CA CYS A 97 29.71 22.01 -24.66
C CYS A 97 30.36 22.07 -23.28
N PRO A 98 31.17 23.10 -23.00
CA PRO A 98 31.79 23.31 -21.70
C PRO A 98 30.81 23.84 -20.65
N ASP A 99 29.76 24.54 -21.08
CA ASP A 99 28.69 25.02 -20.20
C ASP A 99 27.37 25.16 -20.98
N CYS A 100 26.26 24.88 -20.32
CA CYS A 100 24.91 24.91 -20.87
C CYS A 100 24.01 25.66 -19.89
N ASN A 101 23.19 26.59 -20.39
CA ASN A 101 22.25 27.32 -19.55
C ASN A 101 21.07 26.43 -19.10
N ASP A 102 20.34 26.90 -18.10
CA ASP A 102 19.24 26.15 -17.47
C ASP A 102 18.12 25.77 -18.44
N ILE A 103 17.99 26.46 -19.59
CA ILE A 103 16.96 26.25 -20.63
C ILE A 103 17.39 25.29 -21.76
N GLY A 104 18.61 24.74 -21.71
CA GLY A 104 19.11 23.73 -22.66
C GLY A 104 19.94 24.26 -23.83
N TYR A 105 20.26 25.56 -23.82
CA TYR A 105 21.14 26.23 -24.79
C TYR A 105 22.58 26.27 -24.29
N CYS A 106 23.52 25.99 -25.18
CA CYS A 106 24.94 26.14 -24.91
C CYS A 106 25.49 27.40 -25.60
N ASN A 107 26.12 28.26 -24.81
CA ASN A 107 26.72 29.51 -25.28
C ASN A 107 28.11 29.22 -25.86
N VAL A 108 28.26 29.37 -27.18
CA VAL A 108 29.55 29.36 -27.86
C VAL A 108 29.77 30.79 -28.39
N PRO A 109 30.84 31.54 -28.04
CA PRO A 109 32.15 31.09 -27.54
C PRO A 109 32.67 31.92 -26.35
N GLU A 110 32.45 31.53 -25.08
CA GLU A 110 33.17 32.15 -23.93
C GLU A 110 32.93 31.43 -22.58
N ALA A 111 33.02 30.08 -22.53
CA ALA A 111 32.78 29.36 -21.28
C ALA A 111 33.95 28.44 -20.90
N ASN A 112 34.65 28.77 -19.82
CA ASN A 112 35.63 27.93 -19.11
C ASN A 112 34.93 27.03 -18.08
N GLY A 113 34.04 26.15 -18.56
CA GLY A 113 33.38 25.15 -17.70
C GLY A 113 34.20 23.86 -17.61
N SER A 114 34.21 23.21 -16.44
CA SER A 114 34.94 21.95 -16.20
C SER A 114 34.13 20.69 -16.57
N ILE A 115 32.83 20.83 -16.83
CA ILE A 115 31.90 19.72 -17.08
C ILE A 115 31.52 19.70 -18.56
N HIS A 116 31.68 18.54 -19.20
CA HIS A 116 31.54 18.39 -20.64
C HIS A 116 30.19 17.75 -20.98
N PHE A 117 29.28 18.49 -21.63
CA PHE A 117 27.95 18.00 -22.02
C PHE A 117 27.85 17.68 -23.51
N PRO A 118 27.28 16.53 -23.91
CA PRO A 118 27.07 16.22 -25.32
C PRO A 118 25.96 17.12 -25.89
N CYS A 119 26.26 17.83 -26.98
CA CYS A 119 25.35 18.78 -27.60
C CYS A 119 25.27 18.60 -29.13
N VAL A 120 24.20 19.13 -29.72
CA VAL A 120 24.04 19.26 -31.17
C VAL A 120 24.04 20.75 -31.50
N CYS A 121 25.02 21.17 -32.29
CA CYS A 121 25.27 22.56 -32.62
C CYS A 121 24.89 22.85 -34.05
N GLN A 122 24.22 23.98 -34.25
CA GLN A 122 23.86 24.44 -35.58
C GLN A 122 24.96 25.35 -36.14
N THR A 123 25.48 25.03 -37.33
CA THR A 123 26.64 25.73 -37.92
C THR A 123 26.37 27.19 -38.25
N TYR A 124 25.20 27.52 -38.80
CA TYR A 124 24.85 28.89 -39.22
C TYR A 124 24.21 29.72 -38.11
N GLY A 125 23.37 29.09 -37.28
CA GLY A 125 22.66 29.73 -36.18
C GLY A 125 23.53 30.05 -34.95
N LYS A 126 24.76 29.53 -34.88
CA LYS A 126 25.71 29.73 -33.77
C LYS A 126 25.12 29.41 -32.38
N TYR A 127 24.25 28.41 -32.31
CA TYR A 127 23.71 27.92 -31.05
C TYR A 127 23.81 26.40 -30.97
N CYS A 128 23.83 25.88 -29.75
CA CYS A 128 23.90 24.47 -29.48
C CYS A 128 22.78 24.06 -28.52
N LEU A 129 22.17 22.92 -28.76
CA LEU A 129 21.16 22.32 -27.90
C LEU A 129 21.74 21.07 -27.23
N LEU A 130 21.31 20.81 -25.99
CA LEU A 130 21.67 19.59 -25.28
C LEU A 130 21.21 18.35 -26.08
N ARG A 131 22.12 17.40 -26.32
CA ARG A 131 21.84 16.22 -27.12
C ARG A 131 21.21 15.11 -26.26
N PRO A 132 19.96 14.68 -26.52
CA PRO A 132 19.40 13.48 -25.90
C PRO A 132 20.07 12.21 -26.47
N GLU A 133 19.92 11.07 -25.79
CA GLU A 133 20.41 9.77 -26.31
C GLU A 133 19.86 9.46 -27.71
N ARG A 134 18.64 9.92 -27.99
CA ARG A 134 17.98 9.85 -29.29
C ARG A 134 17.16 11.11 -29.53
N LEU A 135 17.26 11.68 -30.74
CA LEU A 135 16.40 12.79 -31.16
C LEU A 135 14.97 12.27 -31.34
N LYS A 136 14.01 12.93 -30.68
CA LYS A 136 12.59 12.64 -30.88
C LYS A 136 12.17 13.05 -32.28
N ARG A 137 11.15 12.39 -32.83
CA ARG A 137 10.60 12.70 -34.15
C ARG A 137 9.21 13.31 -34.01
N ILE A 138 9.01 14.52 -34.52
CA ILE A 138 7.74 15.26 -34.36
C ILE A 138 6.53 14.47 -34.87
N TRP A 139 6.68 13.78 -36.00
CA TRP A 139 5.60 12.99 -36.58
C TRP A 139 5.17 11.79 -35.72
N GLU A 140 5.99 11.34 -34.76
CA GLU A 140 5.62 10.24 -33.85
C GLU A 140 4.67 10.72 -32.73
N PHE A 141 4.83 11.95 -32.22
CA PHE A 141 4.08 12.44 -31.06
C PHE A 141 3.07 13.56 -31.36
N ARG A 142 3.32 14.42 -32.36
CA ARG A 142 2.36 15.42 -32.85
C ARG A 142 1.57 14.92 -34.05
N GLY A 143 2.28 14.45 -35.08
CA GLY A 143 1.66 13.98 -36.32
C GLY A 143 0.88 12.67 -36.18
N LYS A 144 1.19 11.88 -35.14
CA LYS A 144 0.66 10.51 -34.93
C LYS A 144 0.73 9.67 -36.21
N ALA A 145 1.76 9.88 -37.03
CA ALA A 145 1.90 9.29 -38.35
C ALA A 145 2.90 8.14 -38.32
N ILE A 146 2.48 7.01 -38.89
CA ILE A 146 3.32 5.82 -39.02
C ILE A 146 4.11 5.91 -40.32
N PRO A 147 5.43 5.65 -40.33
CA PRO A 147 6.19 5.63 -41.57
C PRO A 147 5.66 4.59 -42.56
N ASP A 148 5.45 5.01 -43.80
CA ASP A 148 5.07 4.13 -44.91
C ASP A 148 6.16 3.11 -45.22
N LYS A 149 5.81 2.01 -45.90
CA LYS A 149 6.77 0.96 -46.26
C LYS A 149 7.96 1.46 -47.08
N ALA A 150 7.76 2.52 -47.87
CA ALA A 150 8.78 3.14 -48.70
C ALA A 150 9.66 4.15 -47.94
N SER A 151 9.26 4.56 -46.73
CA SER A 151 10.00 5.57 -45.96
C SER A 151 11.30 4.98 -45.40
N PRO A 152 12.43 5.71 -45.45
CA PRO A 152 13.68 5.27 -44.84
C PRO A 152 13.58 5.09 -43.31
N PHE A 153 12.58 5.71 -42.68
CA PHE A 153 12.33 5.62 -41.24
C PHE A 153 11.53 4.38 -40.83
N ARG A 154 11.04 3.58 -41.79
CA ARG A 154 10.24 2.38 -41.50
C ARG A 154 11.04 1.31 -40.77
N ALA A 155 12.27 1.06 -41.22
CA ALA A 155 13.12 0.01 -40.64
C ALA A 155 13.44 0.31 -39.16
N ASP A 156 13.86 1.55 -38.88
CA ASP A 156 14.14 2.02 -37.51
C ASP A 156 12.89 2.01 -36.62
N PHE A 157 11.71 2.39 -37.17
CA PHE A 157 10.44 2.29 -36.44
C PHE A 157 10.10 0.84 -36.06
N LEU A 158 10.28 -0.11 -36.99
CA LEU A 158 10.04 -1.54 -36.72
C LEU A 158 11.06 -2.11 -35.72
N GLU A 159 12.33 -1.71 -35.81
CA GLU A 159 13.36 -2.09 -34.84
C GLU A 159 13.04 -1.58 -33.43
N GLN A 160 12.50 -0.37 -33.32
CA GLN A 160 12.07 0.17 -32.03
C GLN A 160 10.90 -0.63 -31.44
N LEU A 161 9.92 -1.00 -32.27
CA LEU A 161 8.83 -1.88 -31.84
C LEU A 161 9.36 -3.26 -31.38
N LYS A 162 10.38 -3.79 -32.06
CA LYS A 162 11.10 -4.99 -31.63
C LYS A 162 11.76 -4.85 -30.27
N GLN A 163 12.52 -3.78 -30.05
CA GLN A 163 13.19 -3.53 -28.77
C GLN A 163 12.18 -3.40 -27.61
N LEU A 164 11.02 -2.81 -27.88
CA LEU A 164 9.93 -2.72 -26.91
C LEU A 164 9.11 -4.02 -26.77
N GLY A 165 9.35 -5.00 -27.66
CA GLY A 165 8.71 -6.32 -27.65
C GLY A 165 7.30 -6.35 -28.24
N TYR A 166 6.95 -5.42 -29.13
CA TYR A 166 5.64 -5.35 -29.79
C TYR A 166 5.59 -6.04 -31.16
N GLU A 167 6.68 -6.72 -31.58
CA GLU A 167 6.88 -7.29 -32.93
C GLU A 167 5.71 -8.09 -33.51
N ASN A 168 4.96 -8.80 -32.67
CA ASN A 168 3.88 -9.71 -33.10
C ASN A 168 2.52 -9.37 -32.46
N MET A 169 2.33 -8.12 -32.01
CA MET A 169 1.07 -7.71 -31.39
C MET A 169 0.27 -6.87 -32.37
N THR A 170 -0.92 -7.34 -32.73
CA THR A 170 -1.88 -6.62 -33.59
C THR A 170 -3.08 -6.10 -32.81
N ASP A 171 -3.37 -6.69 -31.65
CA ASP A 171 -4.45 -6.28 -30.75
C ASP A 171 -4.06 -5.03 -29.96
N GLU A 172 -4.79 -3.95 -30.19
CA GLU A 172 -4.60 -2.65 -29.52
C GLU A 172 -4.74 -2.75 -28.00
N VAL A 173 -5.64 -3.61 -27.50
CA VAL A 173 -5.83 -3.82 -26.06
C VAL A 173 -4.59 -4.48 -25.46
N ALA A 174 -4.08 -5.54 -26.10
CA ALA A 174 -2.87 -6.22 -25.66
C ALA A 174 -1.64 -5.29 -25.70
N ILE A 175 -1.52 -4.44 -26.72
CA ILE A 175 -0.46 -3.43 -26.82
C ILE A 175 -0.59 -2.42 -25.67
N THR A 176 -1.79 -1.92 -25.40
CA THR A 176 -2.07 -0.93 -24.36
C THR A 176 -1.73 -1.48 -22.98
N ILE A 177 -2.18 -2.70 -22.66
CA ILE A 177 -1.89 -3.38 -21.39
C ILE A 177 -0.38 -3.59 -21.21
N LYS A 178 0.32 -4.10 -22.23
CA LYS A 178 1.77 -4.31 -22.16
C LYS A 178 2.54 -3.00 -22.03
N THR A 179 2.09 -1.95 -22.71
CA THR A 179 2.65 -0.60 -22.61
C THR A 179 2.47 -0.04 -21.20
N LYS A 180 1.27 -0.18 -20.64
CA LYS A 180 0.93 0.22 -19.27
C LYS A 180 1.80 -0.51 -18.24
N GLU A 181 1.99 -1.83 -18.38
CA GLU A 181 2.83 -2.61 -17.46
C GLU A 181 4.30 -2.14 -17.50
N ARG A 182 4.89 -1.97 -18.68
CA ARG A 182 6.26 -1.45 -18.82
C ARG A 182 6.39 -0.03 -18.28
N LEU A 183 5.40 0.81 -18.49
CA LEU A 183 5.38 2.17 -17.97
C LEU A 183 5.38 2.16 -16.43
N VAL A 184 4.51 1.36 -15.81
CA VAL A 184 4.46 1.21 -14.35
C VAL A 184 5.79 0.70 -13.81
N LEU A 185 6.38 -0.31 -14.45
CA LEU A 185 7.69 -0.85 -14.05
C LEU A 185 8.79 0.22 -14.13
N THR A 186 8.78 1.05 -15.18
CA THR A 186 9.76 2.12 -15.37
C THR A 186 9.54 3.27 -14.35
N MET A 187 8.29 3.65 -14.09
CA MET A 187 7.93 4.63 -13.04
C MET A 187 8.34 4.15 -11.65
N ALA A 188 8.11 2.87 -11.36
CA ALA A 188 8.45 2.26 -10.08
C ALA A 188 9.98 2.22 -9.84
N GLY A 189 10.77 2.12 -10.91
CA GLY A 189 12.24 2.21 -10.86
C GLY A 189 12.79 3.59 -10.51
N LEU A 190 12.00 4.65 -10.64
CA LEU A 190 12.44 6.02 -10.30
C LEU A 190 12.55 6.24 -8.79
N PRO A 191 13.41 7.17 -8.35
CA PRO A 191 13.45 7.61 -6.96
C PRO A 191 12.09 8.15 -6.49
N VAL A 192 11.71 7.88 -5.25
CA VAL A 192 10.39 8.22 -4.68
C VAL A 192 10.08 9.72 -4.82
N HIS A 193 11.05 10.61 -4.55
CA HIS A 193 10.88 12.06 -4.67
C HIS A 193 10.48 12.49 -6.09
N ARG A 194 10.97 11.79 -7.11
CA ARG A 194 10.61 12.09 -8.50
C ARG A 194 9.18 11.68 -8.81
N ARG A 195 8.79 10.49 -8.36
CA ARG A 195 7.41 10.01 -8.52
C ARG A 195 6.40 10.97 -7.89
N ILE A 196 6.75 11.54 -6.72
CA ILE A 196 5.89 12.53 -6.05
C ILE A 196 5.71 13.79 -6.89
N ALA A 197 6.78 14.31 -7.47
CA ALA A 197 6.75 15.51 -8.30
C ALA A 197 6.03 15.31 -9.65
N LEU A 198 5.97 14.06 -10.13
CA LEU A 198 5.32 13.69 -11.39
C LEU A 198 3.81 13.48 -11.30
N SER A 199 3.30 13.34 -10.09
CA SER A 199 1.92 12.94 -9.85
C SER A 199 1.13 14.11 -9.27
N TYR A 200 -0.20 13.97 -9.25
CA TYR A 200 -1.11 15.02 -8.83
C TYR A 200 -0.78 15.55 -7.43
N GLY A 201 -0.84 16.87 -7.28
CA GLY A 201 -0.71 17.53 -5.99
C GLY A 201 -1.99 17.42 -5.16
N LYS A 202 -1.88 17.59 -3.85
CA LYS A 202 -3.02 17.37 -2.95
C LYS A 202 -4.15 18.38 -3.22
N SER A 203 -3.80 19.66 -3.35
CA SER A 203 -4.73 20.76 -3.60
C SER A 203 -5.24 20.81 -5.04
N GLU A 204 -4.55 20.15 -5.97
CA GLU A 204 -4.98 19.97 -7.36
C GLU A 204 -5.99 18.82 -7.48
N PHE A 205 -5.85 17.80 -6.64
CA PHE A 205 -6.69 16.62 -6.69
C PHE A 205 -7.96 16.75 -5.81
N ILE A 206 -7.84 17.29 -4.59
CA ILE A 206 -8.93 17.42 -3.63
C ILE A 206 -9.31 18.90 -3.50
N HIS A 207 -10.50 19.27 -4.00
CA HIS A 207 -10.98 20.65 -3.96
C HIS A 207 -11.94 20.92 -2.81
N MET A 208 -12.86 19.99 -2.52
CA MET A 208 -13.80 20.14 -1.41
C MET A 208 -13.77 18.91 -0.53
N CYS A 209 -13.89 19.13 0.77
CA CYS A 209 -13.95 18.06 1.76
C CYS A 209 -14.85 18.44 2.93
N SER A 210 -15.72 17.50 3.30
CA SER A 210 -16.60 17.59 4.45
C SER A 210 -16.61 16.27 5.20
N PHE A 211 -16.50 16.32 6.53
CA PHE A 211 -16.63 15.17 7.42
C PHE A 211 -17.49 15.55 8.63
N ASN A 212 -18.46 14.72 9.03
CA ASN A 212 -19.44 15.07 10.08
C ASN A 212 -20.17 16.42 9.83
N GLY A 213 -20.42 16.77 8.57
CA GLY A 213 -21.03 18.04 8.17
C GLY A 213 -20.15 19.29 8.38
N GLN A 214 -18.89 19.12 8.76
CA GLN A 214 -17.91 20.21 8.92
C GLN A 214 -16.85 20.14 7.83
N GLN A 215 -16.34 21.30 7.42
CA GLN A 215 -15.23 21.39 6.47
C GLN A 215 -13.97 20.74 7.07
N CYS A 216 -13.34 19.83 6.33
CA CYS A 216 -12.11 19.18 6.78
C CYS A 216 -10.87 19.99 6.40
N ASP A 217 -9.74 19.75 7.08
CA ASP A 217 -8.45 20.33 6.71
C ASP A 217 -7.71 19.38 5.75
N ILE A 218 -7.74 19.74 4.46
CA ILE A 218 -7.10 18.96 3.40
C ILE A 218 -5.61 18.72 3.70
N ILE A 219 -4.91 19.68 4.30
CA ILE A 219 -3.47 19.58 4.53
C ILE A 219 -3.16 18.61 5.68
N SER A 220 -3.86 18.69 6.82
CA SER A 220 -3.60 17.83 7.98
C SER A 220 -4.26 16.46 7.91
N ASP A 221 -5.49 16.37 7.38
CA ASP A 221 -6.34 15.20 7.54
C ASP A 221 -6.01 14.09 6.53
N PHE A 222 -5.29 14.45 5.46
CA PHE A 222 -4.83 13.53 4.42
C PHE A 222 -3.33 13.28 4.48
N LYS A 223 -2.91 12.02 4.55
CA LYS A 223 -1.50 11.62 4.46
C LYS A 223 -1.15 11.21 3.03
N LEU A 224 -0.01 11.66 2.52
CA LEU A 224 0.52 11.20 1.24
C LEU A 224 1.01 9.75 1.35
N HIS A 225 0.51 8.89 0.46
CA HIS A 225 0.95 7.53 0.23
C HIS A 225 1.34 7.40 -1.24
N VAL A 226 2.56 6.98 -1.55
CA VAL A 226 3.06 6.93 -2.93
C VAL A 226 3.00 5.52 -3.46
N ASP A 227 1.97 5.24 -4.25
CA ASP A 227 1.78 3.96 -4.91
C ASP A 227 2.57 3.89 -6.24
N PRO A 228 3.32 2.82 -6.53
CA PRO A 228 4.09 2.71 -7.76
C PRO A 228 3.25 2.58 -9.05
N ALA A 229 2.00 2.14 -8.97
CA ALA A 229 1.09 1.98 -10.11
C ALA A 229 0.17 3.19 -10.30
N PHE A 230 -0.32 3.79 -9.21
CA PHE A 230 -1.30 4.89 -9.25
C PHE A 230 -0.71 6.28 -8.92
N GLY A 231 0.53 6.37 -8.45
CA GLY A 231 1.19 7.64 -8.12
C GLY A 231 0.87 8.14 -6.72
N ASN A 232 0.58 9.44 -6.58
CA ASN A 232 0.24 10.05 -5.29
C ASN A 232 -1.19 9.67 -4.88
N CYS A 233 -1.31 8.87 -3.83
CA CYS A 233 -2.56 8.58 -3.15
C CYS A 233 -2.64 9.38 -1.84
N TYR A 234 -3.85 9.72 -1.41
CA TYR A 234 -4.10 10.48 -0.19
C TYR A 234 -5.01 9.70 0.76
N THR A 235 -4.46 9.30 1.90
CA THR A 235 -5.19 8.55 2.93
C THR A 235 -5.82 9.51 3.94
N PHE A 236 -7.15 9.57 3.97
CA PHE A 236 -7.90 10.29 5.00
C PHE A 236 -7.79 9.57 6.35
N ASN A 237 -7.76 10.32 7.46
CA ASN A 237 -7.79 9.78 8.82
C ASN A 237 -6.64 8.77 9.11
N ALA A 238 -5.44 9.07 8.61
CA ALA A 238 -4.26 8.20 8.79
C ALA A 238 -3.61 8.31 10.18
N ASN A 239 -4.02 9.28 11.01
CA ASN A 239 -3.43 9.51 12.32
C ASN A 239 -4.01 8.56 13.38
N ARG A 240 -3.21 7.60 13.82
CA ARG A 240 -3.60 6.59 14.82
C ARG A 240 -3.87 7.17 16.21
N LYS A 241 -3.27 8.32 16.56
CA LYS A 241 -3.37 8.89 17.92
C LYS A 241 -4.66 9.65 18.15
N ASN A 242 -5.21 10.25 17.10
CA ASN A 242 -6.44 11.03 17.15
C ASN A 242 -7.31 10.67 15.95
N PRO A 243 -7.93 9.48 15.96
CA PRO A 243 -8.78 9.04 14.87
C PRO A 243 -10.07 9.88 14.83
N LEU A 244 -10.44 10.32 13.63
CA LEU A 244 -11.74 10.94 13.38
C LEU A 244 -12.83 9.86 13.42
N VAL A 245 -13.93 10.14 14.10
CA VAL A 245 -15.05 9.18 14.31
C VAL A 245 -16.35 9.79 13.76
N SER A 246 -17.15 8.98 13.06
CA SER A 246 -18.47 9.43 12.58
C SER A 246 -19.47 9.50 13.72
N SER A 247 -20.25 10.58 13.80
CA SER A 247 -21.22 10.76 14.90
C SER A 247 -22.51 9.96 14.71
N ARG A 248 -22.92 9.74 13.47
CA ARG A 248 -24.15 9.02 13.10
C ARG A 248 -23.94 8.30 11.75
N ALA A 249 -24.81 7.35 11.45
CA ALA A 249 -24.87 6.72 10.14
C ALA A 249 -25.45 7.69 9.08
N GLY A 250 -25.07 7.48 7.83
CA GLY A 250 -25.59 8.19 6.66
C GLY A 250 -24.64 9.23 6.03
N PRO A 251 -24.92 9.67 4.78
CA PRO A 251 -23.99 10.45 3.97
C PRO A 251 -23.57 11.80 4.59
N SER A 252 -24.48 12.48 5.29
CA SER A 252 -24.21 13.79 5.90
C SER A 252 -23.17 13.75 7.02
N TYR A 253 -23.02 12.60 7.68
CA TYR A 253 -22.06 12.38 8.77
C TYR A 253 -20.83 11.57 8.33
N GLY A 254 -20.81 11.14 7.07
CA GLY A 254 -19.66 10.49 6.45
C GLY A 254 -18.63 11.49 5.92
N LEU A 255 -17.71 10.96 5.13
CA LEU A 255 -16.74 11.72 4.35
C LEU A 255 -17.32 12.03 2.97
N ARG A 256 -17.36 13.32 2.62
CA ARG A 256 -17.81 13.79 1.31
C ARG A 256 -16.71 14.61 0.65
N LEU A 257 -16.28 14.20 -0.54
CA LEU A 257 -15.13 14.75 -1.26
C LEU A 257 -15.46 15.11 -2.69
N MET A 258 -15.14 16.34 -3.11
CA MET A 258 -15.12 16.70 -4.52
C MET A 258 -13.68 16.67 -5.00
N VAL A 259 -13.41 15.75 -5.92
CA VAL A 259 -12.10 15.53 -6.52
C VAL A 259 -12.12 15.97 -7.97
N PHE A 260 -10.99 16.52 -8.43
CA PHE A 260 -10.80 16.95 -9.80
C PHE A 260 -9.65 16.17 -10.41
N VAL A 261 -9.88 15.66 -11.61
CA VAL A 261 -8.91 14.95 -12.43
C VAL A 261 -8.92 15.55 -13.83
N ASN A 262 -7.76 16.01 -14.28
CA ASN A 262 -7.68 16.58 -15.62
C ASN A 262 -7.57 15.46 -16.67
N ALA A 263 -8.71 15.08 -17.23
CA ALA A 263 -8.78 14.01 -18.22
C ALA A 263 -7.97 14.31 -19.50
N THR A 264 -7.66 15.58 -19.80
CA THR A 264 -6.79 15.93 -20.95
C THR A 264 -5.34 15.53 -20.71
N ASP A 265 -4.90 15.46 -19.46
CA ASP A 265 -3.52 15.15 -19.07
C ASP A 265 -3.30 13.63 -18.92
N TYR A 266 -4.34 12.83 -19.19
CA TYR A 266 -4.27 11.39 -19.05
C TYR A 266 -3.37 10.80 -20.14
N LEU A 267 -2.59 9.81 -19.72
CA LEU A 267 -1.81 9.02 -20.67
C LEU A 267 -2.76 8.23 -21.58
N PRO A 268 -2.43 8.09 -22.88
CA PRO A 268 -3.24 7.27 -23.81
C PRO A 268 -3.43 5.81 -23.37
N THR A 269 -2.62 5.33 -22.43
CA THR A 269 -2.73 3.99 -21.84
C THR A 269 -3.78 3.88 -20.73
N THR A 270 -4.40 4.99 -20.32
CA THR A 270 -5.39 5.02 -19.25
C THR A 270 -6.79 4.82 -19.84
N GLU A 271 -7.39 3.67 -19.56
CA GLU A 271 -8.66 3.23 -20.16
C GLU A 271 -9.90 3.95 -19.61
N ALA A 272 -9.87 4.40 -18.35
CA ALA A 272 -11.04 4.95 -17.66
C ALA A 272 -10.73 6.25 -16.92
N THR A 273 -11.67 7.20 -16.98
CA THR A 273 -11.61 8.47 -16.23
C THR A 273 -12.34 8.34 -14.90
N GLY A 274 -11.67 8.74 -13.83
CA GLY A 274 -12.20 8.61 -12.47
C GLY A 274 -11.10 8.49 -11.44
N VAL A 275 -11.52 8.17 -10.23
CA VAL A 275 -10.65 8.01 -9.06
C VAL A 275 -10.79 6.60 -8.51
N ARG A 276 -9.67 6.01 -8.06
CA ARG A 276 -9.68 4.77 -7.28
C ARG A 276 -9.67 5.05 -5.77
N ILE A 277 -10.50 4.32 -5.04
CA ILE A 277 -10.69 4.45 -3.59
C ILE A 277 -10.48 3.09 -2.95
N ALA A 278 -9.56 2.98 -2.00
CA ALA A 278 -9.36 1.77 -1.19
C ALA A 278 -9.77 2.06 0.25
N ILE A 279 -10.63 1.21 0.81
CA ILE A 279 -11.11 1.30 2.19
C ILE A 279 -10.38 0.24 3.01
N HIS A 280 -9.72 0.66 4.09
CA HIS A 280 -8.90 -0.21 4.92
C HIS A 280 -8.86 0.32 6.37
N GLY A 281 -8.46 -0.53 7.31
CA GLY A 281 -8.21 -0.14 8.70
C GLY A 281 -6.94 0.69 8.90
N HIS A 282 -6.82 1.36 10.04
CA HIS A 282 -5.69 2.28 10.34
C HIS A 282 -4.31 1.60 10.38
N ASP A 283 -4.26 0.31 10.67
CA ASP A 283 -3.03 -0.49 10.79
C ASP A 283 -2.78 -1.39 9.56
N GLU A 284 -3.61 -1.28 8.53
CA GLU A 284 -3.54 -2.05 7.29
C GLU A 284 -2.81 -1.27 6.20
N TYR A 285 -2.16 -1.99 5.29
CA TYR A 285 -1.53 -1.36 4.13
C TYR A 285 -2.60 -1.16 3.04
N PRO A 286 -2.74 0.05 2.47
CA PRO A 286 -3.71 0.26 1.40
C PRO A 286 -3.27 -0.46 0.11
N PHE A 287 -4.07 -1.40 -0.37
CA PHE A 287 -3.87 -2.05 -1.67
C PHE A 287 -4.92 -1.58 -2.70
N PRO A 288 -4.70 -0.43 -3.37
CA PRO A 288 -5.66 0.13 -4.34
C PRO A 288 -5.77 -0.69 -5.63
N ASP A 289 -4.83 -1.59 -5.90
CA ASP A 289 -4.85 -2.51 -7.04
C ASP A 289 -5.87 -3.63 -6.85
N THR A 290 -5.88 -4.27 -5.67
CA THR A 290 -6.77 -5.41 -5.32
C THR A 290 -8.08 -5.00 -4.66
N PHE A 291 -8.06 -4.05 -3.69
CA PHE A 291 -9.22 -3.65 -2.90
C PHE A 291 -9.76 -2.26 -3.28
N GLY A 292 -9.46 -1.80 -4.49
CA GLY A 292 -9.86 -0.48 -4.98
C GLY A 292 -11.22 -0.48 -5.69
N TYR A 293 -12.11 0.43 -5.29
CA TYR A 293 -13.35 0.78 -5.99
C TYR A 293 -13.11 1.94 -6.95
N SER A 294 -13.86 2.01 -8.05
CA SER A 294 -13.76 3.08 -9.04
C SER A 294 -14.92 4.07 -8.91
N ALA A 295 -14.62 5.35 -8.79
CA ALA A 295 -15.59 6.45 -8.81
C ALA A 295 -15.42 7.24 -10.12
N PRO A 296 -16.37 7.16 -11.07
CA PRO A 296 -16.28 7.86 -12.35
C PRO A 296 -16.46 9.37 -12.18
N THR A 297 -15.90 10.15 -13.11
CA THR A 297 -16.20 11.58 -13.23
C THR A 297 -17.62 11.80 -13.76
N GLY A 298 -18.21 12.97 -13.46
CA GLY A 298 -19.58 13.30 -13.86
C GLY A 298 -20.67 12.56 -13.07
N ALA A 299 -20.32 11.97 -11.92
CA ALA A 299 -21.24 11.28 -11.03
C ALA A 299 -20.97 11.61 -9.55
N VAL A 300 -22.02 11.49 -8.73
CA VAL A 300 -21.88 11.26 -7.29
C VAL A 300 -21.78 9.75 -7.08
N SER A 301 -20.67 9.29 -6.52
CA SER A 301 -20.46 7.91 -6.11
C SER A 301 -20.61 7.80 -4.60
N SER A 302 -21.61 7.04 -4.16
CA SER A 302 -21.96 6.86 -2.76
C SER A 302 -21.62 5.43 -2.32
N PHE A 303 -20.71 5.32 -1.35
CA PHE A 303 -20.17 4.09 -0.80
C PHE A 303 -20.69 3.88 0.63
N GLY A 304 -21.58 2.92 0.80
CA GLY A 304 -22.11 2.52 2.10
C GLY A 304 -21.21 1.46 2.75
N LEU A 305 -20.66 1.76 3.92
CA LEU A 305 -19.78 0.88 4.67
C LEU A 305 -20.55 0.07 5.71
N SER A 306 -20.22 -1.21 5.79
CA SER A 306 -20.58 -2.10 6.89
C SER A 306 -19.33 -2.82 7.41
N MET A 307 -19.16 -2.85 8.73
CA MET A 307 -17.98 -3.42 9.39
C MET A 307 -18.31 -4.77 10.00
N ARG A 308 -17.43 -5.75 9.76
CA ARG A 308 -17.50 -7.09 10.37
C ARG A 308 -16.18 -7.41 11.05
N LYS A 309 -16.22 -7.81 12.32
CA LYS A 309 -15.04 -8.30 13.06
C LYS A 309 -15.04 -9.81 13.07
N VAL A 310 -13.99 -10.42 12.52
CA VAL A 310 -13.82 -11.87 12.44
C VAL A 310 -12.73 -12.31 13.39
N ASN A 311 -13.10 -13.17 14.35
CA ASN A 311 -12.21 -13.78 15.33
C ASN A 311 -12.22 -15.30 15.13
N ARG A 312 -11.10 -15.82 14.63
CA ARG A 312 -10.87 -17.25 14.35
C ARG A 312 -10.06 -17.89 15.46
N LEU A 313 -10.24 -19.19 15.64
CA LEU A 313 -9.41 -19.95 16.58
C LEU A 313 -8.04 -20.27 15.96
N SER A 314 -6.99 -20.08 16.75
CA SER A 314 -5.63 -20.47 16.39
C SER A 314 -5.43 -21.98 16.49
N GLN A 315 -4.23 -22.45 16.14
CA GLN A 315 -3.85 -23.85 16.36
C GLN A 315 -4.06 -24.24 17.84
N PRO A 316 -4.57 -25.45 18.13
CA PRO A 316 -4.80 -26.59 17.22
C PRO A 316 -6.14 -26.62 16.47
N TYR A 317 -7.07 -25.69 16.74
CA TYR A 317 -8.44 -25.73 16.20
C TYR A 317 -8.56 -25.13 14.80
N GLY A 318 -7.71 -24.15 14.45
CA GLY A 318 -7.67 -23.51 13.15
C GLY A 318 -6.25 -23.18 12.70
N ASP A 319 -6.09 -22.82 11.42
CA ASP A 319 -4.81 -22.42 10.83
C ASP A 319 -4.81 -20.93 10.46
N CYS A 320 -4.69 -20.08 11.48
CA CYS A 320 -4.62 -18.62 11.32
C CYS A 320 -3.35 -18.05 11.97
N VAL A 321 -2.95 -16.86 11.52
CA VAL A 321 -1.79 -16.14 12.09
C VAL A 321 -2.26 -15.26 13.25
N PRO A 322 -1.82 -15.52 14.49
CA PRO A 322 -2.25 -14.72 15.64
C PRO A 322 -1.49 -13.39 15.68
N SER A 323 -2.13 -12.33 16.18
CA SER A 323 -1.64 -10.95 16.09
C SER A 323 -0.42 -10.65 16.97
N ASP A 324 -0.16 -11.48 17.96
CA ASP A 324 0.99 -11.44 18.87
C ASP A 324 2.26 -12.05 18.24
N ARG A 325 2.11 -12.87 17.20
CA ARG A 325 3.24 -13.50 16.52
C ARG A 325 4.05 -12.45 15.75
N PRO A 326 5.40 -12.48 15.82
CA PRO A 326 6.23 -11.61 15.01
C PRO A 326 5.97 -11.84 13.53
N LEU A 327 6.00 -10.75 12.76
CA LEU A 327 5.88 -10.80 11.31
C LEU A 327 7.01 -11.66 10.71
N PRO A 328 6.74 -12.42 9.63
CA PRO A 328 7.77 -13.18 8.93
C PRO A 328 8.95 -12.30 8.52
N GLU A 329 10.18 -12.81 8.59
CA GLU A 329 11.37 -12.02 8.28
C GLU A 329 11.34 -11.44 6.87
N ASN A 330 10.80 -12.18 5.90
CA ASN A 330 10.64 -11.81 4.49
C ASN A 330 9.41 -10.91 4.22
N TYR A 331 8.63 -10.53 5.23
CA TYR A 331 7.49 -9.63 5.08
C TYR A 331 7.94 -8.20 4.79
N ILE A 332 7.52 -7.63 3.66
CA ILE A 332 8.03 -6.34 3.17
C ILE A 332 7.28 -5.12 3.75
N TYR A 333 6.10 -5.31 4.36
CA TYR A 333 5.25 -4.22 4.88
C TYR A 333 5.35 -4.07 6.40
N ARG A 334 6.56 -4.00 6.96
CA ARG A 334 6.83 -4.10 8.42
C ARG A 334 6.14 -3.06 9.32
N ASN A 335 5.70 -1.93 8.78
CA ASN A 335 5.00 -0.86 9.54
C ASN A 335 3.49 -1.09 9.70
N TYR A 336 2.98 -2.18 9.13
CA TYR A 336 1.57 -2.53 9.06
C TYR A 336 1.34 -3.92 9.64
N LYS A 337 0.09 -4.20 10.02
CA LYS A 337 -0.29 -5.51 10.53
C LYS A 337 -0.23 -6.57 9.43
N TYR A 338 -0.15 -7.83 9.83
CA TYR A 338 -0.14 -8.93 8.88
C TYR A 338 -1.44 -8.98 8.08
N GLU A 339 -1.31 -8.99 6.76
CA GLU A 339 -2.42 -9.21 5.82
C GLU A 339 -2.04 -10.26 4.77
N PRO A 340 -3.01 -11.07 4.30
CA PRO A 340 -2.77 -12.09 3.28
C PRO A 340 -2.17 -11.53 1.98
N GLU A 341 -2.69 -10.42 1.47
CA GLU A 341 -2.15 -9.76 0.25
C GLU A 341 -0.70 -9.30 0.44
N GLY A 342 -0.39 -8.76 1.62
CA GLY A 342 0.98 -8.41 1.97
C GLY A 342 1.90 -9.63 1.99
N CYS A 343 1.41 -10.78 2.45
CA CYS A 343 2.15 -12.04 2.46
C CYS A 343 2.41 -12.56 1.04
N TYR A 344 1.40 -12.55 0.17
CA TYR A 344 1.55 -12.97 -1.24
C TYR A 344 2.57 -12.10 -1.98
N LYS A 345 2.46 -10.77 -1.85
CA LYS A 345 3.41 -9.82 -2.47
C LYS A 345 4.83 -9.96 -1.89
N SER A 346 4.96 -10.27 -0.60
CA SER A 346 6.26 -10.55 0.03
C SER A 346 6.90 -11.85 -0.49
N CYS A 347 6.10 -12.91 -0.63
CA CYS A 347 6.53 -14.19 -1.19
C CYS A 347 6.96 -14.05 -2.66
N TYR A 348 6.16 -13.34 -3.45
CA TYR A 348 6.49 -12.97 -4.83
C TYR A 348 7.85 -12.26 -4.91
N GLN A 349 8.05 -11.22 -4.10
CA GLN A 349 9.28 -10.44 -4.11
C GLN A 349 10.50 -11.28 -3.73
N SER A 350 10.35 -12.16 -2.74
CA SER A 350 11.41 -13.10 -2.34
C SER A 350 11.79 -14.06 -3.46
N GLN A 351 10.81 -14.61 -4.18
CA GLN A 351 11.06 -15.54 -5.28
C GLN A 351 11.70 -14.84 -6.48
N ILE A 352 11.23 -13.63 -6.83
CA ILE A 352 11.83 -12.82 -7.88
C ILE A 352 13.28 -12.47 -7.55
N TYR A 353 13.57 -12.09 -6.32
CA TYR A 353 14.95 -11.80 -5.90
C TYR A 353 15.87 -13.01 -6.04
N GLN A 354 15.39 -14.21 -5.67
CA GLN A 354 16.16 -15.46 -5.79
C GLN A 354 16.41 -15.87 -7.24
N MET A 355 15.43 -15.68 -8.14
CA MET A 355 15.52 -16.13 -9.54
C MET A 355 16.20 -15.10 -10.46
N CYS A 356 15.92 -13.81 -10.28
CA CYS A 356 16.38 -12.73 -11.15
C CYS A 356 17.56 -11.91 -10.56
N GLY A 357 17.89 -12.08 -9.27
CA GLY A 357 18.98 -11.33 -8.63
C GLY A 357 18.71 -9.84 -8.42
N CYS A 358 17.48 -9.39 -8.63
CA CYS A 358 17.03 -8.02 -8.39
C CYS A 358 15.59 -8.01 -7.87
N ALA A 359 15.23 -6.96 -7.15
CA ALA A 359 13.89 -6.80 -6.59
C ALA A 359 12.94 -6.11 -7.58
N ASP A 360 11.68 -6.53 -7.62
CA ASP A 360 10.65 -5.85 -8.41
C ASP A 360 10.45 -4.42 -7.85
N PRO A 361 10.64 -3.36 -8.66
CA PRO A 361 10.50 -1.98 -8.22
C PRO A 361 9.10 -1.60 -7.73
N ARG A 362 8.06 -2.35 -8.12
CA ARG A 362 6.66 -2.08 -7.74
C ARG A 362 6.39 -2.37 -6.27
N TYR A 363 7.27 -3.12 -5.61
CA TYR A 363 7.10 -3.48 -4.21
C TYR A 363 8.23 -2.91 -3.34
N PRO A 364 7.95 -2.58 -2.06
CA PRO A 364 8.99 -2.18 -1.13
C PRO A 364 10.11 -3.23 -1.00
N VAL A 365 11.32 -2.75 -0.74
CA VAL A 365 12.47 -3.59 -0.41
C VAL A 365 12.80 -3.46 1.06
N GLN A 366 13.21 -4.55 1.70
CA GLN A 366 13.51 -4.56 3.13
C GLN A 366 14.81 -3.83 3.47
N ASN A 367 15.81 -3.98 2.61
CA ASN A 367 17.12 -3.37 2.77
C ASN A 367 17.40 -2.49 1.56
N SER A 368 17.84 -1.25 1.79
CA SER A 368 18.20 -0.29 0.75
C SER A 368 19.36 -0.76 -0.13
N SER A 369 20.17 -1.71 0.34
CA SER A 369 21.26 -2.32 -0.43
C SER A 369 20.79 -3.26 -1.54
N ILE A 370 19.52 -3.69 -1.53
CA ILE A 370 18.97 -4.58 -2.56
C ILE A 370 18.74 -3.76 -3.84
N ARG A 371 19.39 -4.18 -4.93
CA ARG A 371 19.23 -3.55 -6.25
C ARG A 371 17.82 -3.81 -6.80
N ARG A 372 17.13 -2.74 -7.19
CA ARG A 372 15.86 -2.83 -7.93
C ARG A 372 16.14 -3.18 -9.40
N CYS A 373 15.29 -3.99 -10.00
CA CYS A 373 15.38 -4.30 -11.42
C CYS A 373 15.17 -3.04 -12.28
N ASN A 374 15.92 -2.89 -13.36
CA ASN A 374 15.71 -1.80 -14.30
C ASN A 374 14.66 -2.20 -15.34
N GLY A 375 13.56 -1.45 -15.44
CA GLY A 375 12.51 -1.68 -16.43
C GLY A 375 12.94 -1.44 -17.88
N LEU A 376 14.02 -0.69 -18.09
CA LEU A 376 14.60 -0.41 -19.41
C LEU A 376 15.59 -1.49 -19.87
N ASP A 377 16.13 -2.29 -18.94
CA ASP A 377 17.00 -3.40 -19.28
C ASP A 377 16.17 -4.60 -19.74
N ALA A 378 16.39 -5.04 -20.99
CA ALA A 378 15.66 -6.15 -21.58
C ALA A 378 15.86 -7.46 -20.81
N LEU A 379 17.06 -7.71 -20.26
CA LEU A 379 17.35 -8.94 -19.53
C LEU A 379 16.60 -8.99 -18.20
N SER A 380 16.71 -7.93 -17.40
CA SER A 380 16.00 -7.80 -16.13
C SER A 380 14.47 -7.79 -16.31
N SER A 381 13.95 -7.03 -17.28
CA SER A 381 12.50 -6.95 -17.56
C SER A 381 11.93 -8.29 -18.04
N ASN A 382 12.63 -9.00 -18.93
CA ASN A 382 12.16 -10.30 -19.40
C ASN A 382 12.16 -11.36 -18.29
N CYS A 383 13.13 -11.31 -17.36
CA CYS A 383 13.14 -12.19 -16.19
C CYS A 383 11.93 -11.93 -15.29
N LEU A 384 11.66 -10.66 -14.97
CA LEU A 384 10.50 -10.26 -14.16
C LEU A 384 9.17 -10.74 -14.74
N ILE A 385 8.97 -10.53 -16.05
CA ILE A 385 7.73 -10.93 -16.74
C ILE A 385 7.62 -12.46 -16.76
N ARG A 386 8.69 -13.17 -17.12
CA ARG A 386 8.69 -14.64 -17.21
C ARG A 386 8.42 -15.29 -15.86
N GLU A 387 9.18 -14.91 -14.84
CA GLU A 387 9.03 -15.46 -13.49
C GLU A 387 7.74 -14.97 -12.84
N GLY A 388 7.23 -13.79 -13.21
CA GLY A 388 5.91 -13.33 -12.78
C GLY A 388 4.76 -14.18 -13.31
N ILE A 389 4.79 -14.54 -14.59
CA ILE A 389 3.82 -15.47 -15.18
C ILE A 389 3.95 -16.87 -14.55
N ARG A 390 5.20 -17.32 -14.32
CA ARG A 390 5.47 -18.61 -13.67
C ARG A 390 4.95 -18.65 -12.24
N PHE A 391 5.15 -17.58 -11.48
CA PHE A 391 4.64 -17.43 -10.11
C PHE A 391 3.12 -17.51 -10.08
N THR A 392 2.43 -16.81 -11.00
CA THR A 392 0.97 -16.84 -11.06
C THR A 392 0.40 -18.25 -11.32
N ARG A 393 1.17 -19.11 -12.00
CA ARG A 393 0.81 -20.53 -12.21
C ARG A 393 1.23 -21.46 -11.07
N SER A 394 2.18 -21.03 -10.24
CA SER A 394 2.76 -21.81 -9.15
C SER A 394 2.10 -21.45 -7.82
N HIS A 395 1.45 -22.40 -7.15
CA HIS A 395 0.82 -22.18 -5.85
C HIS A 395 1.81 -22.37 -4.68
N SER A 396 3.01 -21.81 -4.78
CA SER A 396 4.11 -22.04 -3.82
C SER A 396 4.00 -21.26 -2.51
N CYS A 397 3.16 -20.22 -2.45
CA CYS A 397 3.05 -19.36 -1.28
C CYS A 397 1.89 -19.77 -0.36
N ARG A 398 2.22 -20.09 0.89
CA ARG A 398 1.22 -20.34 1.95
C ARG A 398 1.02 -19.10 2.80
N CYS A 399 -0.10 -18.41 2.57
CA CYS A 399 -0.49 -17.21 3.29
C CYS A 399 -1.84 -17.46 3.97
N ASN A 400 -1.80 -17.68 5.28
CA ASN A 400 -3.00 -17.94 6.07
C ASN A 400 -3.70 -16.62 6.43
N HIS A 401 -5.00 -16.67 6.75
CA HIS A 401 -5.69 -15.48 7.25
C HIS A 401 -5.27 -15.14 8.69
N PRO A 402 -5.30 -13.87 9.10
CA PRO A 402 -5.09 -13.49 10.50
C PRO A 402 -6.25 -14.00 11.37
N CYS A 403 -5.94 -14.33 12.63
CA CYS A 403 -6.96 -14.80 13.58
C CYS A 403 -7.94 -13.68 13.95
N GLN A 404 -7.48 -12.44 14.07
CA GLN A 404 -8.31 -11.26 14.28
C GLN A 404 -8.26 -10.39 13.03
N GLN A 405 -9.42 -10.13 12.43
CA GLN A 405 -9.52 -9.37 11.19
C GLN A 405 -10.72 -8.44 11.23
N ASP A 406 -10.50 -7.20 10.80
CA ASP A 406 -11.58 -6.25 10.53
C ASP A 406 -11.86 -6.30 9.02
N VAL A 407 -13.11 -6.56 8.64
CA VAL A 407 -13.53 -6.66 7.24
C VAL A 407 -14.55 -5.58 6.95
N TYR A 408 -14.24 -4.73 5.97
CA TYR A 408 -15.14 -3.68 5.50
C TYR A 408 -15.85 -4.16 4.23
N THR A 409 -17.17 -4.33 4.31
CA THR A 409 -18.01 -4.57 3.14
C THR A 409 -18.60 -3.27 2.66
N THR A 410 -18.54 -3.03 1.35
CA THR A 410 -18.98 -1.76 0.75
C THR A 410 -20.11 -2.01 -0.24
N THR A 411 -21.21 -1.27 -0.10
CA THR A 411 -22.26 -1.15 -1.12
C THR A 411 -21.97 0.08 -1.98
N TYR A 412 -22.27 -0.02 -3.28
CA TYR A 412 -22.01 1.05 -4.24
C TYR A 412 -23.31 1.50 -4.89
N SER A 413 -23.51 2.81 -4.94
CA SER A 413 -24.56 3.46 -5.73
C SER A 413 -24.01 4.72 -6.38
N ALA A 414 -24.57 5.10 -7.53
CA ALA A 414 -24.14 6.30 -8.22
C ALA A 414 -25.32 7.03 -8.87
N ALA A 415 -25.21 8.36 -8.91
CA ALA A 415 -26.16 9.24 -9.57
C ALA A 415 -25.41 10.26 -10.43
N LYS A 416 -26.04 10.71 -11.52
CA LYS A 416 -25.46 11.73 -12.40
C LYS A 416 -25.21 13.03 -11.64
N TRP A 417 -24.03 13.62 -11.80
CA TRP A 417 -23.68 14.90 -11.18
C TRP A 417 -22.77 15.74 -12.10
N PRO A 418 -23.04 17.03 -12.28
CA PRO A 418 -24.12 17.82 -11.67
C PRO A 418 -25.51 17.53 -12.29
N SER A 419 -26.56 17.85 -11.54
CA SER A 419 -27.97 17.70 -11.98
C SER A 419 -28.41 18.72 -13.03
N GLY A 420 -27.57 19.74 -13.32
CA GLY A 420 -27.92 20.91 -14.14
C GLY A 420 -28.59 22.03 -13.35
N SER A 421 -29.38 21.71 -12.32
CA SER A 421 -29.94 22.68 -11.36
C SER A 421 -28.94 23.09 -10.27
N PHE A 422 -28.02 22.19 -9.93
CA PHE A 422 -26.95 22.44 -8.99
C PHE A 422 -25.83 23.23 -9.67
N ARG A 423 -25.83 24.55 -9.49
CA ARG A 423 -24.78 25.44 -9.96
C ARG A 423 -23.64 25.46 -8.93
N VAL A 424 -22.59 24.68 -9.17
CA VAL A 424 -21.34 24.80 -8.40
C VAL A 424 -20.65 26.08 -8.87
N GLY A 425 -20.84 27.17 -8.14
CA GLY A 425 -20.30 28.49 -8.47
C GLY A 425 -20.97 29.12 -9.71
N GLN A 426 -21.44 30.35 -9.60
CA GLN A 426 -21.91 31.11 -10.77
C GLN A 426 -20.69 31.45 -11.65
N CYS A 427 -20.51 30.72 -12.75
CA CYS A 427 -19.61 31.12 -13.84
C CYS A 427 -20.47 31.51 -15.04
N GLU A 428 -21.00 32.73 -15.04
CA GLU A 428 -21.50 33.34 -16.27
C GLU A 428 -20.29 33.88 -17.05
N ASN A 429 -20.08 33.31 -18.24
CA ASN A 429 -19.19 33.79 -19.30
C ASN A 429 -17.67 33.66 -19.02
N ASP A 430 -17.17 32.42 -19.08
CA ASP A 430 -15.83 32.01 -19.59
C ASP A 430 -15.39 30.72 -18.87
N LEU A 431 -15.45 29.58 -19.57
CA LEU A 431 -15.04 28.27 -19.05
C LEU A 431 -13.57 28.28 -18.57
N GLU A 432 -12.70 29.02 -19.27
CA GLU A 432 -11.28 29.16 -18.96
C GLU A 432 -11.06 29.98 -17.67
N LYS A 433 -11.87 31.02 -17.42
CA LYS A 433 -11.85 31.75 -16.13
C LYS A 433 -12.46 30.92 -15.01
N CYS A 434 -13.41 30.03 -15.29
CA CYS A 434 -14.01 29.15 -14.28
C CYS A 434 -13.02 28.06 -13.82
N ILE A 435 -12.31 27.43 -14.77
CA ILE A 435 -11.21 26.51 -14.46
C ILE A 435 -10.12 27.25 -13.66
N ASN A 436 -9.78 28.47 -14.07
CA ASN A 436 -8.84 29.31 -13.31
C ASN A 436 -9.40 29.76 -11.95
N TYR A 437 -10.71 29.98 -11.79
CA TYR A 437 -11.32 30.33 -10.49
C TYR A 437 -11.16 29.18 -9.49
N TYR A 438 -11.47 27.94 -9.89
CA TYR A 438 -11.22 26.77 -9.04
C TYR A 438 -9.73 26.52 -8.80
N ARG A 439 -8.86 26.89 -9.76
CA ARG A 439 -7.40 26.78 -9.64
C ARG A 439 -6.79 27.86 -8.74
N PHE A 440 -7.32 29.09 -8.72
CA PHE A 440 -6.70 30.24 -8.06
C PHE A 440 -7.41 30.73 -6.78
N ALA A 441 -8.71 30.49 -6.59
CA ALA A 441 -9.46 31.02 -5.45
C ALA A 441 -9.07 30.39 -4.09
N PHE A 442 -8.28 29.31 -4.07
CA PHE A 442 -7.93 28.56 -2.86
C PHE A 442 -6.41 28.43 -2.60
N PHE A 443 -5.57 29.29 -3.19
CA PHE A 443 -4.18 29.43 -2.71
C PHE A 443 -4.15 30.28 -1.44
N PRO A 444 -3.71 29.76 -0.27
CA PRO A 444 -3.31 30.63 0.81
C PRO A 444 -1.94 31.20 0.46
N ALA A 445 -1.91 32.45 -0.02
CA ALA A 445 -0.68 33.22 -0.04
C ALA A 445 -0.12 33.25 1.39
N SER A 446 1.03 32.60 1.59
CA SER A 446 1.72 32.57 2.87
C SER A 446 2.17 33.97 3.26
N LYS A 447 1.58 34.50 4.35
CA LYS A 447 2.09 35.50 5.30
C LYS A 447 3.11 36.54 4.79
N THR A 448 2.68 37.80 4.73
CA THR A 448 3.40 38.92 5.37
C THR A 448 2.42 39.88 6.04
N ARG A 449 2.89 40.48 7.14
CA ARG A 449 2.17 41.20 8.21
C ARG A 449 1.72 42.60 7.77
N PHE A 450 0.58 43.11 8.29
CA PHE A 450 0.48 44.16 9.32
C PHE A 450 -0.99 44.59 9.56
N PHE A 451 -1.39 44.66 10.84
CA PHE A 451 -2.64 45.23 11.41
C PHE A 451 -2.68 46.78 11.26
N PRO A 452 -3.80 47.55 11.50
CA PRO A 452 -4.81 47.35 12.56
C PRO A 452 -6.32 47.68 12.30
N TYR A 453 -7.15 47.16 13.24
CA TYR A 453 -8.43 47.61 13.83
C TYR A 453 -9.45 48.41 12.99
N GLY A 454 -10.77 48.17 12.99
CA GLY A 454 -11.63 47.35 13.84
C GLY A 454 -13.07 47.92 13.80
N ILE A 455 -14.05 47.02 13.91
CA ILE A 455 -15.39 47.25 14.48
C ILE A 455 -16.38 48.09 13.64
N LEU A 456 -17.23 47.40 12.87
CA LEU A 456 -18.69 47.43 13.07
C LEU A 456 -19.34 46.25 12.34
N GLU A 457 -19.53 45.19 13.12
CA GLU A 457 -20.29 43.98 12.80
C GLU A 457 -21.80 44.28 12.92
N ARG A 458 -22.59 43.58 12.11
CA ARG A 458 -24.01 43.25 12.34
C ARG A 458 -25.00 44.42 12.36
N PHE A 459 -25.65 44.69 11.22
CA PHE A 459 -27.12 44.84 11.17
C PHE A 459 -27.75 44.95 9.75
N GLU A 460 -27.00 44.87 8.64
CA GLU A 460 -27.58 45.09 7.28
C GLU A 460 -27.76 43.86 6.37
N LYS A 461 -27.22 42.68 6.71
CA LYS A 461 -27.23 41.53 5.78
C LYS A 461 -28.47 40.62 5.82
N LEU A 462 -29.50 40.97 6.59
CA LEU A 462 -30.71 40.14 6.71
C LEU A 462 -31.92 40.68 5.93
N LEU A 463 -31.84 41.92 5.41
CA LEU A 463 -32.95 42.54 4.68
C LEU A 463 -32.81 42.52 3.14
N GLU A 464 -31.59 42.44 2.60
CA GLU A 464 -31.40 42.41 1.13
C GLU A 464 -31.58 41.03 0.50
N ALA A 465 -31.45 39.94 1.27
CA ALA A 465 -31.56 38.58 0.76
C ALA A 465 -33.01 38.12 0.47
N LEU A 466 -34.01 38.85 0.96
CA LEU A 466 -35.43 38.46 0.86
C LEU A 466 -36.19 39.16 -0.26
N HIS A 467 -35.63 40.19 -0.91
CA HIS A 467 -36.31 40.96 -1.95
C HIS A 467 -35.91 40.59 -3.39
N SER A 468 -34.91 39.74 -3.61
CA SER A 468 -34.44 39.37 -4.96
C SER A 468 -34.98 38.03 -5.47
N LEU A 469 -35.87 37.35 -4.74
CA LEU A 469 -36.36 36.01 -5.08
C LEU A 469 -37.77 35.97 -5.73
N LEU A 470 -38.40 37.11 -6.00
CA LEU A 470 -39.73 37.12 -6.63
C LEU A 470 -39.88 38.24 -7.66
N GLN A 471 -39.51 37.99 -8.94
CA GLN A 471 -40.31 38.30 -10.14
C GLN A 471 -39.51 38.05 -11.46
N PHE A 472 -40.04 37.12 -12.29
CA PHE A 472 -40.04 37.01 -13.77
C PHE A 472 -38.87 37.61 -14.58
N GLY A 473 -38.20 36.95 -15.53
CA GLY A 473 -38.64 35.91 -16.47
C GLY A 473 -38.61 36.44 -17.93
N LEU A 474 -37.79 35.81 -18.78
CA LEU A 474 -37.87 35.68 -20.27
C LEU A 474 -37.20 36.74 -21.19
N LEU A 475 -36.11 36.28 -21.84
CA LEU A 475 -35.76 36.34 -23.30
C LEU A 475 -34.26 36.64 -23.53
N GLY A 476 -33.51 35.66 -24.02
CA GLY A 476 -32.10 35.79 -24.43
C GLY A 476 -31.44 34.42 -24.58
N PRO A 477 -30.54 34.20 -25.56
CA PRO A 477 -30.52 33.02 -26.40
C PRO A 477 -30.03 31.75 -25.70
N GLU A 478 -30.54 30.59 -26.17
CA GLU A 478 -29.90 29.28 -26.02
C GLU A 478 -28.47 29.36 -26.55
N VAL A 479 -27.51 29.54 -25.65
CA VAL A 479 -26.12 29.20 -25.93
C VAL A 479 -25.90 27.82 -25.35
N GLU A 480 -25.76 26.86 -26.25
CA GLU A 480 -25.43 25.46 -26.00
C GLU A 480 -23.99 25.33 -25.47
N GLY A 481 -23.71 25.95 -24.32
CA GLY A 481 -22.47 25.81 -23.56
C GLY A 481 -22.65 24.72 -22.52
N ARG A 482 -22.76 23.46 -22.97
CA ARG A 482 -22.84 22.29 -22.10
C ARG A 482 -21.57 22.22 -21.25
N MET A 483 -21.73 22.20 -19.92
CA MET A 483 -20.65 22.15 -18.92
C MET A 483 -19.59 21.08 -19.26
N GLU A 484 -18.45 21.51 -19.79
CA GLU A 484 -17.29 20.64 -20.06
C GLU A 484 -16.56 20.24 -18.76
N GLY A 485 -16.78 20.99 -17.66
CA GLY A 485 -16.20 20.72 -16.33
C GLY A 485 -16.73 19.46 -15.63
N SER A 486 -17.88 18.91 -16.02
CA SER A 486 -18.42 17.68 -15.39
C SER A 486 -17.56 16.46 -15.68
N ASN A 487 -16.86 16.43 -16.82
CA ASN A 487 -16.06 15.28 -17.24
C ASN A 487 -14.76 15.13 -16.43
N HIS A 488 -14.40 16.16 -15.67
CA HIS A 488 -13.15 16.25 -14.91
C HIS A 488 -13.37 16.16 -13.39
N ALA A 489 -14.59 16.36 -12.90
CA ALA A 489 -14.89 16.33 -11.47
C ALA A 489 -15.67 15.07 -11.08
N ALA A 490 -15.38 14.51 -9.92
CA ALA A 490 -16.15 13.43 -9.31
C ALA A 490 -16.55 13.83 -7.87
N MET A 491 -17.78 13.51 -7.49
CA MET A 491 -18.26 13.69 -6.12
C MET A 491 -18.29 12.31 -5.46
N ILE A 492 -17.66 12.18 -4.31
CA ILE A 492 -17.51 10.92 -3.58
C ILE A 492 -18.13 11.08 -2.20
N GLU A 493 -18.92 10.10 -1.77
CA GLU A 493 -19.51 10.02 -0.45
C GLU A 493 -19.20 8.65 0.16
N ILE A 494 -18.60 8.62 1.34
CA ILE A 494 -18.26 7.40 2.07
C ILE A 494 -18.86 7.52 3.46
N TYR A 495 -19.75 6.61 3.83
CA TYR A 495 -20.47 6.67 5.10
C TYR A 495 -20.80 5.28 5.62
N TYR A 496 -21.01 5.16 6.94
CA TYR A 496 -21.54 3.92 7.52
C TYR A 496 -23.04 3.81 7.26
N GLU A 497 -23.49 2.64 6.80
CA GLU A 497 -24.92 2.35 6.61
C GLU A 497 -25.65 2.27 7.95
N GLN A 498 -24.99 1.69 8.94
CA GLN A 498 -25.48 1.52 10.31
C GLN A 498 -24.33 1.76 11.30
N MET A 499 -24.64 2.23 12.51
CA MET A 499 -23.63 2.44 13.58
C MET A 499 -23.28 1.15 14.34
N SER A 500 -23.88 0.01 13.96
CA SER A 500 -23.56 -1.32 14.48
C SER A 500 -22.55 -2.05 13.59
N TYR A 501 -21.77 -2.95 14.19
CA TYR A 501 -20.89 -3.87 13.47
C TYR A 501 -21.28 -5.31 13.78
N GLU A 502 -21.03 -6.21 12.83
CA GLU A 502 -21.23 -7.65 13.02
C GLU A 502 -19.96 -8.26 13.64
N LYS A 503 -20.09 -9.16 14.62
CA LYS A 503 -18.95 -9.86 15.22
C LYS A 503 -19.11 -11.36 15.00
N LEU A 504 -18.23 -11.94 14.20
CA LEU A 504 -18.12 -13.38 13.96
C LEU A 504 -17.00 -13.94 14.83
N THR A 505 -17.35 -14.77 15.81
CA THR A 505 -16.39 -15.42 16.71
C THR A 505 -16.52 -16.93 16.64
N GLU A 506 -15.42 -17.61 16.35
CA GLU A 506 -15.32 -19.06 16.47
C GLU A 506 -15.09 -19.44 17.94
N SER A 507 -15.85 -20.42 18.42
CA SER A 507 -15.71 -21.02 19.75
C SER A 507 -15.51 -22.52 19.63
N VAL A 508 -14.77 -23.11 20.57
CA VAL A 508 -14.55 -24.56 20.60
C VAL A 508 -15.89 -25.26 20.82
N SER A 509 -16.25 -26.21 19.95
CA SER A 509 -17.51 -26.96 20.05
C SER A 509 -17.48 -28.01 21.16
N TYR A 510 -16.30 -28.54 21.47
CA TYR A 510 -16.14 -29.63 22.42
C TYR A 510 -14.95 -29.39 23.35
N LEU A 511 -15.25 -29.17 24.63
CA LEU A 511 -14.26 -28.96 25.68
C LEU A 511 -13.78 -30.30 26.25
N VAL A 512 -12.60 -30.31 26.86
CA VAL A 512 -12.06 -31.51 27.55
C VAL A 512 -12.98 -31.97 28.68
N VAL A 513 -13.69 -31.05 29.34
CA VAL A 513 -14.68 -31.39 30.37
C VAL A 513 -15.86 -32.19 29.80
N ASN A 514 -16.30 -31.84 28.57
CA ASN A 514 -17.36 -32.59 27.88
C ASN A 514 -16.84 -33.97 27.49
N LEU A 515 -15.58 -34.07 27.03
CA LEU A 515 -14.94 -35.36 26.73
C LEU A 515 -14.93 -36.31 27.95
N ILE A 516 -14.52 -35.81 29.11
CA ILE A 516 -14.46 -36.61 30.34
C ILE A 516 -15.87 -36.97 30.81
N SER A 517 -16.82 -36.04 30.69
CA SER A 517 -18.22 -36.28 31.03
C SER A 517 -18.83 -37.38 30.16
N ASP A 518 -18.62 -37.34 28.85
CA ASP A 518 -19.19 -38.33 27.91
C ASP A 518 -18.52 -39.70 28.07
N ILE A 519 -17.20 -39.76 28.23
CA ILE A 519 -16.49 -41.02 28.51
C ILE A 519 -16.96 -41.61 29.84
N GLY A 520 -17.07 -40.77 30.89
CA GLY A 520 -17.55 -41.19 32.20
C GLY A 520 -19.00 -41.68 32.15
N GLY A 521 -19.87 -40.99 31.40
CA GLY A 521 -21.25 -41.38 31.18
C GLY A 521 -21.38 -42.71 30.46
N GLN A 522 -20.62 -42.91 29.37
CA GLN A 522 -20.65 -44.17 28.63
C GLN A 522 -20.04 -45.32 29.44
N ALA A 523 -18.92 -45.11 30.14
CA ALA A 523 -18.33 -46.14 31.00
C ALA A 523 -19.26 -46.52 32.17
N GLY A 524 -19.92 -45.52 32.76
CA GLY A 524 -20.93 -45.73 33.81
C GLY A 524 -22.16 -46.49 33.31
N LEU A 525 -22.63 -46.18 32.10
CA LEU A 525 -23.81 -46.83 31.51
C LEU A 525 -23.57 -48.28 31.11
N TRP A 526 -22.46 -48.56 30.41
CA TRP A 526 -22.21 -49.88 29.83
C TRP A 526 -21.50 -50.86 30.77
N LEU A 527 -20.59 -50.37 31.62
CA LEU A 527 -19.78 -51.20 32.50
C LEU A 527 -20.17 -51.05 33.97
N GLY A 528 -21.02 -50.08 34.32
CA GLY A 528 -21.21 -49.68 35.72
C GLY A 528 -19.92 -49.15 36.36
N ALA A 529 -18.92 -48.81 35.53
CA ALA A 529 -17.59 -48.46 35.98
C ALA A 529 -17.52 -46.97 36.32
N SER A 530 -16.90 -46.67 37.45
CA SER A 530 -16.59 -45.31 37.89
C SER A 530 -15.10 -45.15 38.13
N VAL A 531 -14.66 -43.92 38.42
CA VAL A 531 -13.28 -43.68 38.90
C VAL A 531 -12.96 -44.53 40.13
N ILE A 532 -13.95 -44.82 40.97
CA ILE A 532 -13.77 -45.65 42.18
C ILE A 532 -13.49 -47.11 41.79
N THR A 533 -14.22 -47.66 40.82
CA THR A 533 -13.95 -49.04 40.35
C THR A 533 -12.57 -49.16 39.69
N LEU A 534 -12.10 -48.09 39.01
CA LEU A 534 -10.75 -48.06 38.44
C LEU A 534 -9.68 -48.10 39.54
N LEU A 535 -9.87 -47.31 40.60
CA LEU A 535 -8.97 -47.29 41.76
C LEU A 535 -8.92 -48.65 42.48
N GLU A 536 -10.06 -49.34 42.59
CA GLU A 536 -10.13 -50.65 43.20
C GLU A 536 -9.33 -51.71 42.42
N VAL A 537 -9.44 -51.70 41.09
CA VAL A 537 -8.63 -52.57 40.22
C VAL A 537 -7.13 -52.27 40.37
N ILE A 538 -6.75 -51.00 40.44
CA ILE A 538 -5.35 -50.60 40.64
C ILE A 538 -4.83 -51.11 41.99
N ILE A 539 -5.59 -50.94 43.08
CA ILE A 539 -5.23 -51.45 44.41
C ILE A 539 -5.09 -52.98 44.38
N PHE A 540 -6.01 -53.67 43.70
CA PHE A 540 -5.97 -55.12 43.54
C PHE A 540 -4.73 -55.59 42.77
N VAL A 541 -4.37 -54.93 41.67
CA VAL A 541 -3.14 -55.20 40.91
C VAL A 541 -1.90 -54.96 41.77
N PHE A 542 -1.84 -53.85 42.52
CA PHE A 542 -0.74 -53.59 43.45
C PHE A 542 -0.61 -54.66 44.54
N ARG A 543 -1.73 -55.17 45.07
CA ARG A 543 -1.75 -56.30 46.01
C ARG A 543 -1.24 -57.59 45.38
N ILE A 544 -1.64 -57.90 44.15
CA ILE A 544 -1.13 -59.06 43.41
C ILE A 544 0.37 -58.94 43.16
N LEU A 545 0.85 -57.77 42.73
CA LEU A 545 2.27 -57.51 42.51
C LEU A 545 3.08 -57.65 43.80
N THR A 546 2.58 -57.13 44.93
CA THR A 546 3.25 -57.32 46.23
C THR A 546 3.26 -58.79 46.68
N ILE A 547 2.19 -59.56 46.44
CA ILE A 547 2.16 -61.01 46.72
C ILE A 547 3.15 -61.76 45.81
N TYR A 548 3.19 -61.43 44.52
CA TYR A 548 4.11 -62.02 43.56
C TYR A 548 5.58 -61.74 43.94
N CYS A 549 5.89 -60.50 44.31
CA CYS A 549 7.20 -60.11 44.82
C CYS A 549 7.57 -60.84 46.11
N ARG A 550 6.63 -61.03 47.05
CA ARG A 550 6.85 -61.81 48.28
C ARG A 550 7.13 -63.29 47.99
N ARG A 551 6.37 -63.91 47.10
CA ARG A 551 6.54 -65.31 46.69
C ARG A 551 7.89 -65.57 45.99
N ASN A 552 8.37 -64.63 45.17
CA ASN A 552 9.69 -64.74 44.55
C ASN A 552 10.83 -64.53 45.58
N ARG A 553 10.59 -63.69 46.60
CA ARG A 553 11.52 -63.52 47.73
C ARG A 553 11.61 -64.78 48.61
N ASP A 554 10.48 -65.47 48.85
CA ASP A 554 10.44 -66.71 49.62
C ASP A 554 11.02 -67.91 48.85
N ALA A 555 10.88 -67.95 47.52
CA ALA A 555 11.55 -68.92 46.66
C ALA A 555 13.09 -68.74 46.61
N ASN A 556 13.57 -67.50 46.73
CA ASN A 556 15.01 -67.23 46.88
C ASN A 556 15.52 -67.49 48.31
N LYS A 557 14.67 -67.32 49.34
CA LYS A 557 15.02 -67.65 50.73
C LYS A 557 15.15 -69.17 50.96
N SER A 558 14.29 -69.98 50.35
CA SER A 558 14.37 -71.46 50.43
C SER A 558 15.59 -72.04 49.70
N LYS A 559 16.11 -71.37 48.66
CA LYS A 559 17.40 -71.70 48.05
C LYS A 559 18.61 -71.31 48.92
N LEU A 560 18.51 -70.24 49.72
CA LEU A 560 19.61 -69.82 50.60
C LEU A 560 19.68 -70.64 51.90
N THR A 561 18.56 -71.16 52.41
CA THR A 561 18.54 -72.07 53.58
C THR A 561 18.90 -73.52 53.25
N ASN A 562 18.73 -73.97 52.01
CA ASN A 562 19.18 -75.32 51.59
C ASN A 562 20.65 -75.35 51.11
N GLY A 563 21.37 -74.22 51.17
CA GLY A 563 22.77 -74.10 50.76
C GLY A 563 23.78 -73.99 51.92
N PHE A 564 23.35 -74.06 53.19
CA PHE A 564 24.22 -73.88 54.36
C PHE A 564 24.47 -75.16 55.20
N THR A 565 24.24 -76.33 54.60
CA THR A 565 24.78 -77.62 55.09
C THR A 565 25.45 -78.33 53.92
N ASN A 566 26.64 -77.88 53.55
CA ASN A 566 27.75 -78.66 52.95
C ASN A 566 28.74 -77.70 52.29
N ALA A 567 29.80 -77.32 53.02
CA ALA A 567 31.19 -77.23 52.55
C ALA A 567 32.02 -76.34 53.49
N ASN A 568 32.75 -76.97 54.41
CA ASN A 568 34.08 -76.52 54.78
C ASN A 568 34.99 -76.88 53.60
N GLN A 569 35.53 -75.90 52.88
CA GLN A 569 36.93 -75.89 52.39
C GLN A 569 37.21 -74.56 51.68
N LEU A 570 38.41 -74.02 51.91
CA LEU A 570 39.05 -72.86 51.26
C LEU A 570 38.78 -72.85 49.73
N ASP A 571 38.57 -71.72 49.04
CA ASP A 571 39.57 -70.68 48.77
C ASP A 571 38.96 -69.63 47.82
N SER A 572 39.45 -68.40 47.97
CA SER A 572 39.65 -67.29 47.03
C SER A 572 39.00 -67.28 45.62
N ASN A 573 38.43 -66.11 45.30
CA ASN A 573 38.16 -65.48 43.99
C ASN A 573 36.76 -65.67 43.36
N GLY A 574 36.08 -64.53 43.16
CA GLY A 574 35.25 -64.34 41.96
C GLY A 574 33.84 -63.76 42.16
N ILE A 575 33.74 -62.44 41.96
CA ILE A 575 32.67 -61.76 41.20
C ILE A 575 31.23 -61.84 41.76
N LYS A 576 30.78 -60.68 42.25
CA LYS A 576 29.36 -60.34 42.50
C LYS A 576 28.53 -60.36 41.21
N PRO A 577 27.24 -60.73 41.27
CA PRO A 577 26.20 -60.07 40.50
C PRO A 577 25.40 -59.13 41.42
N ASN A 578 25.37 -57.86 41.03
CA ASN A 578 24.38 -56.89 41.51
C ASN A 578 23.01 -57.29 40.96
N ASP A 579 22.03 -57.53 41.84
CA ASP A 579 20.61 -57.41 41.49
C ASP A 579 19.92 -56.54 42.55
N SER A 580 19.93 -55.24 42.28
CA SER A 580 19.04 -54.27 42.91
C SER A 580 17.71 -54.28 42.14
N SER A 581 16.74 -55.04 42.63
CA SER A 581 15.35 -54.94 42.17
C SER A 581 14.38 -55.20 43.33
N CYS A 582 13.60 -54.17 43.62
CA CYS A 582 12.40 -54.14 44.46
C CYS A 582 12.60 -54.07 45.99
N ALA A 583 12.93 -52.87 46.48
CA ALA A 583 12.46 -52.40 47.78
C ALA A 583 11.46 -51.25 47.54
N ILE A 584 10.18 -51.47 47.88
CA ILE A 584 9.26 -50.37 48.19
C ILE A 584 8.81 -50.62 49.63
N ASP A 585 9.19 -49.68 50.49
CA ASP A 585 8.83 -49.63 51.91
C ASP A 585 7.36 -49.22 52.03
N THR A 586 6.55 -50.00 52.74
CA THR A 586 5.14 -49.67 53.02
C THR A 586 5.00 -49.35 54.50
N SER A 587 5.10 -48.06 54.83
CA SER A 587 4.67 -47.50 56.12
C SER A 587 4.00 -46.14 55.92
N VAL A 588 2.74 -46.14 55.49
CA VAL A 588 1.80 -45.05 55.80
C VAL A 588 0.47 -45.68 56.20
N VAL A 589 0.23 -45.70 57.51
CA VAL A 589 -1.08 -45.95 58.12
C VAL A 589 -1.75 -44.58 58.26
N PHE A 590 -2.97 -44.43 57.74
CA PHE A 590 -3.88 -43.37 58.19
C PHE A 590 -5.14 -44.05 58.71
N GLU A 591 -5.22 -44.14 60.04
CA GLU A 591 -6.43 -44.44 60.79
C GLU A 591 -7.26 -43.16 60.90
N VAL A 592 -8.56 -43.28 60.60
CA VAL A 592 -9.57 -42.27 60.90
C VAL A 592 -10.23 -42.70 62.20
N ASN A 593 -10.24 -41.84 63.23
CA ASN A 593 -11.35 -41.80 64.19
C ASN A 593 -11.46 -40.47 64.95
N ARG A 594 -12.65 -40.31 65.52
CA ARG A 594 -13.46 -39.11 65.78
C ARG A 594 -13.30 -38.54 67.21
N SER A 595 -13.74 -37.29 67.36
CA SER A 595 -14.36 -36.59 68.52
C SER A 595 -13.49 -35.95 69.64
N ASP A 596 -13.82 -34.67 69.85
CA ASP A 596 -14.06 -33.91 71.10
C ASP A 596 -12.91 -33.42 72.04
N GLU A 597 -13.00 -32.10 72.29
CA GLU A 597 -12.51 -31.17 73.35
C GLU A 597 -11.84 -31.71 74.65
N PRO A 598 -10.94 -30.94 75.32
CA PRO A 598 -11.40 -30.01 76.39
C PRO A 598 -10.54 -28.75 76.71
N ASN A 599 -11.12 -27.97 77.64
CA ASN A 599 -10.83 -26.65 78.22
C ASN A 599 -9.52 -26.41 79.03
N SER A 600 -9.13 -25.11 79.01
CA SER A 600 -8.73 -24.14 80.08
C SER A 600 -7.36 -24.15 80.82
N GLU A 601 -6.74 -22.94 80.79
CA GLU A 601 -6.16 -22.13 81.91
C GLU A 601 -4.83 -22.56 82.57
N ASN A 602 -3.84 -21.72 82.96
CA ASN A 602 -3.63 -20.27 83.15
C ASN A 602 -2.11 -19.94 83.02
N GLY A 603 -1.69 -18.80 82.43
CA GLY A 603 -1.19 -17.57 83.10
C GLY A 603 0.27 -17.29 82.65
N ASP A 604 0.82 -16.10 82.38
CA ASP A 604 0.48 -14.71 82.67
C ASP A 604 1.27 -13.74 81.73
N GLN A 605 0.68 -12.56 81.49
CA GLN A 605 1.30 -11.21 81.31
C GLN A 605 2.20 -10.93 80.08
N ASP A 606 2.16 -9.79 79.37
CA ASP A 606 1.43 -8.52 79.50
C ASP A 606 1.54 -7.70 78.19
N ASP A 607 0.57 -6.80 78.01
CA ASP A 607 0.63 -5.46 77.40
C ASP A 607 0.63 -5.16 75.87
N GLN A 608 -0.53 -4.58 75.48
CA GLN A 608 -0.74 -3.28 74.80
C GLN A 608 -0.86 -3.16 73.26
N ASN A 609 -2.12 -2.85 72.84
CA ASN A 609 -2.63 -1.80 71.93
C ASN A 609 -2.06 -1.64 70.49
N ALA A 610 -2.80 -1.25 69.44
CA ALA A 610 -4.22 -1.06 69.12
C ALA A 610 -4.32 -0.53 67.65
N ASN A 611 -5.51 -0.65 67.05
CA ASN A 611 -6.10 0.01 65.85
C ASN A 611 -6.14 -0.79 64.52
N TYR A 612 -7.26 -1.39 64.11
CA TYR A 612 -8.56 -0.87 63.56
C TYR A 612 -8.51 -0.39 62.09
N HIS A 613 -9.11 -1.16 61.15
CA HIS A 613 -10.50 -0.94 60.69
C HIS A 613 -11.02 -2.08 59.79
N ASN A 614 -12.34 -2.24 59.83
CA ASN A 614 -13.13 -3.44 59.55
C ASN A 614 -13.74 -3.48 58.13
N ASP A 615 -14.05 -4.69 57.70
CA ASP A 615 -14.80 -5.09 56.51
C ASP A 615 -16.32 -4.78 56.57
N ASN A 616 -16.93 -4.96 55.39
CA ASN A 616 -18.23 -5.58 55.09
C ASN A 616 -19.48 -4.71 54.84
N LYS A 617 -20.04 -4.91 53.63
CA LYS A 617 -21.37 -5.51 53.36
C LYS A 617 -21.70 -5.38 51.85
N ILE A 618 -22.45 -6.24 51.14
CA ILE A 618 -23.01 -7.60 51.28
C ILE A 618 -23.81 -7.87 49.96
N ASN A 619 -24.05 -9.16 49.65
CA ASN A 619 -25.08 -9.74 48.74
C ASN A 619 -24.93 -9.58 47.21
N SER A 620 -25.43 -10.49 46.36
CA SER A 620 -25.81 -11.91 46.34
C SER A 620 -26.54 -12.12 45.01
N LEU A 621 -26.33 -13.23 44.29
CA LEU A 621 -27.34 -14.04 43.57
C LEU A 621 -26.71 -14.78 42.38
N ASN A 622 -26.54 -16.08 42.58
CA ASN A 622 -26.46 -17.11 41.54
C ASN A 622 -27.89 -17.52 41.18
N GLU A 623 -28.23 -17.57 39.89
CA GLU A 623 -29.33 -18.40 39.39
C GLU A 623 -28.89 -19.13 38.11
N ASN A 624 -29.02 -20.46 38.17
CA ASN A 624 -28.89 -21.41 37.07
C ASN A 624 -30.23 -21.50 36.33
N HIS A 625 -30.25 -21.44 34.99
CA HIS A 625 -31.31 -22.03 34.16
C HIS A 625 -30.69 -22.50 32.83
N TYR A 626 -30.53 -23.82 32.65
CA TYR A 626 -31.48 -24.79 32.06
C TYR A 626 -31.58 -24.70 30.53
N GLU A 627 -30.89 -25.63 29.86
CA GLU A 627 -31.18 -26.10 28.51
C GLU A 627 -32.53 -26.80 28.46
N VAL A 628 -33.33 -26.50 27.44
CA VAL A 628 -34.43 -27.35 26.97
C VAL A 628 -34.43 -27.32 25.44
N SER A 629 -34.16 -28.51 24.87
CA SER A 629 -34.57 -29.07 23.56
C SER A 629 -34.16 -28.37 22.27
#